data_AF-A0A3M1DX47-F1
#
_entry.id   AF-A0A3M1DX47-F1
#
_cell.length_a   1.000
_cell.length_b   1.000
_cell.length_c   1.000
_cell.angle_alpha   90.00
_cell.angle_beta   90.00
_cell.angle_gamma   90.00
#
_symmetry.space_group_name_H-M   'P 1'
#
loop_
_entity.id
_entity.type
_entity.pdbx_description
1 polymer ?
#
loop_
_entity_poly.entity_id
_entity_poly.type
_entity_poly.pdbx_seq_one_letter_code
_entity_poly.pdbx_strand_id
1 'polypeptide(L)'
;VEIDGRPTPLDAEDLIVTKTYEAPRAGASEGPTVVLLDTRVTPELKQEGLARDLIRNIQNLRKQAGLDIADRIRLRIATESEPVRAAVEAFGDHIARETLAVELCNDPLPDSAPHTEVKIDGAPTRIELSKA
;
A
#
# COMPACT_ATOMS: atom_id res chain seq x y z
N VAL A 1 18.08 -39.70 28.21
CA VAL A 1 19.24 -38.77 28.33
C VAL A 1 19.94 -39.03 29.65
N GLU A 2 21.21 -38.68 29.81
CA GLU A 2 21.84 -38.72 31.14
C GLU A 2 21.66 -37.39 31.86
N ILE A 3 21.17 -37.44 33.10
CA ILE A 3 21.09 -36.32 34.03
C ILE A 3 21.72 -36.79 35.34
N ASP A 4 22.70 -36.05 35.84
CA ASP A 4 23.45 -36.40 37.07
C ASP A 4 24.03 -37.84 37.07
N GLY A 5 24.46 -38.33 35.90
CA GLY A 5 25.04 -39.68 35.74
C GLY A 5 24.04 -40.83 35.86
N ARG A 6 22.73 -40.54 35.72
CA ARG A 6 21.67 -41.55 35.66
C ARG A 6 21.01 -41.55 34.28
N PRO A 7 20.77 -42.73 33.67
CA PRO A 7 19.94 -42.82 32.48
C PRO A 7 18.50 -42.48 32.83
N THR A 8 18.02 -41.35 32.32
CA THR A 8 16.62 -40.88 32.49
C THR A 8 15.87 -41.08 31.18
N PRO A 9 14.76 -41.84 31.15
CA PRO A 9 13.91 -41.95 29.97
C PRO A 9 13.24 -40.60 29.68
N LEU A 10 13.03 -40.30 28.41
CA LEU A 10 12.22 -39.17 27.96
C LEU A 10 10.91 -39.71 27.38
N ASP A 11 9.80 -39.05 27.68
CA ASP A 11 8.50 -39.33 27.08
C ASP A 11 7.95 -38.11 26.32
N ALA A 12 6.69 -38.18 25.88
CA ALA A 12 6.06 -37.12 25.11
C ALA A 12 5.73 -35.88 25.96
N GLU A 13 5.56 -36.03 27.28
CA GLU A 13 5.29 -34.92 28.20
C GLU A 13 6.56 -34.07 28.41
N ASP A 14 7.74 -34.66 28.21
CA ASP A 14 9.03 -33.98 28.23
C ASP A 14 9.32 -33.14 26.97
N LEU A 15 8.44 -33.17 25.96
CA LEU A 15 8.66 -32.53 24.66
C LEU A 15 7.76 -31.29 24.44
N ILE A 16 8.38 -30.11 24.32
CA ILE A 16 7.69 -28.90 23.88
C ILE A 16 7.92 -28.72 22.37
N VAL A 17 6.85 -28.85 21.59
CA VAL A 17 6.88 -28.62 20.13
C VAL A 17 6.31 -27.26 19.81
N THR A 18 7.14 -26.38 19.26
CA THR A 18 6.73 -25.05 18.79
C THR A 18 6.83 -25.00 17.27
N LYS A 19 5.77 -24.52 16.62
CA LYS A 19 5.80 -24.24 15.17
C LYS A 19 6.46 -22.89 14.94
N THR A 20 7.48 -22.86 14.10
CA THR A 20 8.11 -21.63 13.62
C THR A 20 7.81 -21.45 12.13
N TYR A 21 7.72 -20.19 11.71
CA TYR A 21 7.49 -19.82 10.32
C TYR A 21 8.58 -18.87 9.88
N GLU A 22 9.15 -19.11 8.71
CA GLU A 22 10.30 -18.36 8.21
C GLU A 22 9.87 -17.39 7.10
N ALA A 23 10.51 -16.21 7.09
CA ALA A 23 10.33 -15.24 6.04
C ALA A 23 10.61 -15.86 4.65
N PRO A 24 9.85 -15.47 3.61
CA PRO A 24 8.83 -14.42 3.60
C PRO A 24 7.43 -14.93 3.95
N ARG A 25 7.29 -16.04 4.69
CA ARG A 25 5.98 -16.54 5.10
C ARG A 25 5.73 -16.21 6.56
N ALA A 26 4.68 -15.44 6.82
CA ALA A 26 4.11 -15.35 8.14
C ALA A 26 3.13 -16.51 8.33
N GLY A 27 3.11 -17.13 9.50
CA GLY A 27 2.21 -18.23 9.77
C GLY A 27 1.55 -18.12 11.13
N ALA A 28 0.35 -18.67 11.21
CA ALA A 28 -0.38 -18.85 12.45
C ALA A 28 -1.02 -20.23 12.43
N SER A 29 -1.19 -20.83 13.61
CA SER A 29 -1.87 -22.11 13.73
C SER A 29 -2.80 -22.16 14.93
N GLU A 30 -3.94 -22.81 14.75
CA GLU A 30 -4.89 -23.12 15.81
C GLU A 30 -5.23 -24.61 15.70
N GLY A 31 -4.80 -25.38 16.69
CA GLY A 31 -4.87 -26.84 16.67
C GLY A 31 -4.23 -27.45 15.41
N PRO A 32 -4.98 -28.22 14.60
CA PRO A 32 -4.47 -28.81 13.36
C PRO A 32 -4.40 -27.81 12.19
N THR A 33 -5.06 -26.66 12.27
CA THR A 33 -5.15 -25.68 11.19
C THR A 33 -3.90 -24.81 11.15
N VAL A 34 -3.37 -24.57 9.95
CA VAL A 34 -2.24 -23.65 9.71
C VAL A 34 -2.62 -22.70 8.58
N VAL A 35 -2.45 -21.39 8.82
CA VAL A 35 -2.56 -20.34 7.81
C VAL A 35 -1.17 -19.82 7.54
N LEU A 36 -0.81 -19.72 6.25
CA LEU A 36 0.43 -19.11 5.80
C LEU A 36 0.10 -17.92 4.89
N LEU A 37 0.70 -16.78 5.19
CA LEU A 37 0.64 -15.58 4.37
C LEU A 37 2.01 -15.36 3.72
N ASP A 38 2.03 -15.27 2.39
CA ASP A 38 3.20 -14.80 1.67
C ASP A 38 3.30 -13.28 1.82
N THR A 39 4.35 -12.81 2.47
CA THR A 39 4.56 -11.38 2.75
C THR A 39 5.41 -10.70 1.68
N ARG A 40 5.74 -11.37 0.58
CA ARG A 40 6.42 -10.75 -0.56
C ARG A 40 5.49 -9.72 -1.21
N VAL A 41 5.93 -8.47 -1.20
CA VAL A 41 5.29 -7.40 -1.98
C VAL A 41 5.75 -7.52 -3.42
N THR A 42 4.85 -7.92 -4.32
CA THR A 42 5.13 -7.95 -5.76
C THR A 42 5.15 -6.52 -6.32
N PRO A 43 5.74 -6.30 -7.51
CA PRO A 43 5.69 -5.00 -8.18
C PRO A 43 4.27 -4.45 -8.33
N GLU A 44 3.30 -5.31 -8.66
CA GLU A 44 1.88 -4.96 -8.84
C GLU A 44 1.25 -4.53 -7.50
N LEU A 45 1.52 -5.27 -6.42
CA LEU A 45 1.05 -4.90 -5.07
C LEU A 45 1.67 -3.58 -4.61
N LYS A 46 2.93 -3.32 -4.96
CA LYS A 46 3.56 -2.03 -4.67
C LYS A 46 2.86 -0.89 -5.41
N GLN A 47 2.60 -1.05 -6.71
CA GLN A 47 1.89 -0.05 -7.51
C GLN A 47 0.46 0.18 -7.00
N GLU A 48 -0.26 -0.88 -6.64
CA GLU A 48 -1.60 -0.76 -6.06
C GLU A 48 -1.57 0.01 -4.72
N GLY A 49 -0.55 -0.25 -3.88
CA GLY A 49 -0.31 0.51 -2.66
C GLY A 49 -0.09 2.01 -2.91
N LEU A 50 0.74 2.36 -3.90
CA LEU A 50 0.97 3.75 -4.31
C LEU A 50 -0.32 4.41 -4.83
N ALA A 51 -1.12 3.69 -5.61
CA ALA A 51 -2.42 4.17 -6.09
C ALA A 51 -3.38 4.46 -4.93
N ARG A 52 -3.44 3.59 -3.92
CA ARG A 52 -4.25 3.81 -2.69
C ARG A 52 -3.78 5.04 -1.91
N ASP A 53 -2.48 5.24 -1.83
CA ASP A 53 -1.90 6.42 -1.18
C ASP A 53 -2.24 7.71 -1.94
N LEU A 54 -2.19 7.69 -3.27
CA LEU A 54 -2.64 8.79 -4.11
C LEU A 54 -4.12 9.11 -3.89
N ILE A 55 -4.99 8.10 -3.96
CA ILE A 55 -6.45 8.25 -3.73
C ILE A 55 -6.71 8.89 -2.37
N ARG A 56 -6.04 8.42 -1.31
CA ARG A 56 -6.18 8.99 0.03
C ARG A 56 -5.80 10.48 0.06
N ASN A 57 -4.69 10.86 -0.55
CA ASN A 57 -4.25 12.25 -0.59
C ASN A 57 -5.21 13.12 -1.41
N ILE A 58 -5.62 12.67 -2.60
CA ILE A 58 -6.57 13.41 -3.45
C ILE A 58 -7.90 13.62 -2.73
N GLN A 59 -8.41 12.61 -2.03
CA GLN A 59 -9.65 12.73 -1.25
C GLN A 59 -9.53 13.74 -0.11
N ASN A 60 -8.36 13.82 0.54
CA ASN A 60 -8.11 14.84 1.54
C ASN A 60 -8.05 16.24 0.91
N LEU A 61 -7.41 16.38 -0.25
CA LEU A 61 -7.36 17.65 -0.98
C LEU A 61 -8.75 18.11 -1.44
N ARG A 62 -9.62 17.19 -1.89
CA ARG A 62 -11.03 17.49 -2.21
C ARG A 62 -11.76 18.12 -1.01
N LYS A 63 -11.58 17.53 0.18
CA LYS A 63 -12.17 18.05 1.43
C LYS A 63 -11.60 19.41 1.81
N GLN A 64 -10.28 19.59 1.69
CA GLN A 64 -9.61 20.86 2.00
C GLN A 64 -10.01 21.98 1.05
N ALA A 65 -10.28 21.66 -0.21
CA ALA A 65 -10.81 22.57 -1.21
C ALA A 65 -12.31 22.89 -1.01
N GLY A 66 -12.97 22.29 -0.01
CA GLY A 66 -14.38 22.52 0.29
C GLY A 66 -15.33 21.94 -0.77
N LEU A 67 -14.90 20.92 -1.51
CA LEU A 67 -15.75 20.26 -2.51
C LEU A 67 -16.79 19.37 -1.83
N ASP A 68 -17.99 19.34 -2.41
CA ASP A 68 -19.04 18.44 -1.96
C ASP A 68 -18.71 16.98 -2.33
N ILE A 69 -19.33 16.03 -1.64
CA ILE A 69 -19.09 14.59 -1.83
C ILE A 69 -19.33 14.16 -3.29
N ALA A 70 -20.32 14.77 -3.95
CA ALA A 70 -20.71 14.43 -5.32
C ALA A 70 -19.96 15.24 -6.40
N ASP A 71 -19.15 16.22 -6.01
CA ASP A 71 -18.46 17.09 -6.97
C ASP A 71 -17.47 16.29 -7.81
N ARG A 72 -17.50 16.50 -9.13
CA ARG A 72 -16.53 15.93 -10.06
C ARG A 72 -15.33 16.87 -10.22
N ILE A 73 -14.16 16.29 -10.49
CA ILE A 73 -12.92 17.06 -10.62
C ILE A 73 -12.20 16.79 -11.95
N ARG A 74 -11.41 17.77 -12.39
CA ARG A 74 -10.27 17.52 -13.27
C ARG A 74 -9.04 17.36 -12.39
N LEU A 75 -8.27 16.30 -12.62
CA LEU A 75 -7.16 15.90 -11.77
C LEU A 75 -5.87 15.85 -12.60
N ARG A 76 -4.81 16.46 -12.09
CA ARG A 76 -3.46 16.34 -12.65
C ARG A 76 -2.48 15.91 -11.57
N ILE A 77 -1.64 14.92 -11.90
CA ILE A 77 -0.64 14.35 -11.00
C ILE A 77 0.71 14.40 -11.70
N ALA A 78 1.64 15.24 -11.23
CA ALA A 78 3.00 15.29 -11.76
C ALA A 78 4.02 14.82 -10.72
N THR A 79 4.95 13.99 -11.14
CA THR A 79 6.04 13.47 -10.30
C THR A 79 7.22 13.04 -11.16
N GLU A 80 8.42 13.20 -10.61
CA GLU A 80 9.66 12.66 -11.19
C GLU A 80 9.91 11.20 -10.78
N SER A 81 9.04 10.65 -9.92
CA SER A 81 9.18 9.29 -9.40
C SER A 81 8.59 8.27 -10.35
N GLU A 82 9.48 7.47 -10.97
CA GLU A 82 9.07 6.40 -11.88
C GLU A 82 8.05 5.43 -11.26
N PRO A 83 8.22 4.94 -10.01
CA PRO A 83 7.24 4.05 -9.40
C PRO A 83 5.85 4.68 -9.24
N VAL A 84 5.78 5.97 -8.91
CA VAL A 84 4.51 6.68 -8.74
C VAL A 84 3.87 6.91 -10.11
N ARG A 85 4.65 7.30 -11.12
CA ARG A 85 4.16 7.43 -12.50
C ARG A 85 3.59 6.11 -13.01
N ALA A 86 4.33 5.02 -12.86
CA ALA A 86 3.87 3.69 -13.26
C ALA A 86 2.60 3.25 -12.52
N ALA A 87 2.44 3.62 -11.24
CA ALA A 87 1.20 3.36 -10.50
C ALA A 87 0.02 4.18 -11.04
N VAL A 88 0.23 5.44 -11.41
CA VAL A 88 -0.81 6.27 -12.05
C VAL A 88 -1.22 5.70 -13.41
N GLU A 89 -0.27 5.21 -14.20
CA GLU A 89 -0.55 4.57 -15.49
C GLU A 89 -1.31 3.25 -15.32
N ALA A 90 -0.87 2.39 -14.40
CA ALA A 90 -1.48 1.08 -14.18
C ALA A 90 -2.87 1.15 -13.51
N PHE A 91 -3.09 2.14 -12.64
CA PHE A 91 -4.31 2.25 -11.82
C PHE A 91 -5.10 3.54 -12.08
N GLY A 92 -4.83 4.27 -13.16
CA GLY A 92 -5.44 5.57 -13.46
C GLY A 92 -6.96 5.56 -13.43
N ASP A 93 -7.59 4.53 -14.02
CA ASP A 93 -9.05 4.37 -13.99
C ASP A 93 -9.59 4.15 -12.58
N HIS A 94 -8.86 3.42 -11.73
CA HIS A 94 -9.26 3.22 -10.34
C HIS A 94 -9.13 4.53 -9.56
N ILE A 95 -8.01 5.24 -9.72
CA ILE A 95 -7.79 6.56 -9.11
C ILE A 95 -8.91 7.52 -9.52
N ALA A 96 -9.23 7.61 -10.82
CA ALA A 96 -10.26 8.50 -11.33
C ALA A 96 -11.65 8.15 -10.77
N ARG A 97 -12.04 6.88 -10.77
CA ARG A 97 -13.32 6.43 -10.20
C ARG A 97 -13.42 6.76 -8.71
N GLU A 98 -12.42 6.40 -7.92
CA GLU A 98 -12.43 6.60 -6.47
C GLU A 98 -12.36 8.08 -6.09
N THR A 99 -11.88 8.96 -6.98
CA THR A 99 -11.74 10.40 -6.72
C THR A 99 -12.76 11.27 -7.47
N LEU A 100 -13.73 10.66 -8.16
CA LEU A 100 -14.69 11.33 -9.06
C LEU A 100 -14.03 12.25 -10.08
N ALA A 101 -12.84 11.88 -10.55
CA ALA A 101 -12.17 12.60 -11.63
C ALA A 101 -12.82 12.24 -12.97
N VAL A 102 -13.21 13.25 -13.73
CA VAL A 102 -13.68 13.07 -15.12
C VAL A 102 -12.53 13.10 -16.12
N GLU A 103 -11.40 13.68 -15.71
CA GLU A 103 -10.15 13.76 -16.47
C GLU A 103 -9.00 13.54 -15.49
N LEU A 104 -8.06 12.67 -15.88
CA LEU A 104 -6.81 12.45 -15.16
C LEU A 104 -5.66 12.62 -16.15
N CYS A 105 -4.73 13.52 -15.84
CA CYS A 105 -3.52 13.77 -16.62
C CYS A 105 -2.28 13.60 -15.74
N ASN A 106 -1.26 12.93 -16.27
CA ASN A 106 0.02 12.73 -15.59
C ASN A 106 1.21 13.42 -16.29
N ASP A 107 0.92 14.36 -17.20
CA ASP A 107 1.96 15.15 -17.86
C ASP A 107 2.61 16.13 -16.86
N PRO A 108 3.89 16.50 -17.10
CA PRO A 108 4.57 17.50 -16.30
C PRO A 108 3.75 18.78 -16.11
N LEU A 109 3.77 19.29 -14.88
CA LEU A 109 3.15 20.57 -14.51
C LEU A 109 4.13 21.71 -14.81
N PRO A 110 3.69 22.83 -15.42
CA PRO A 110 4.47 24.06 -15.43
C PRO A 110 4.77 24.50 -13.99
N ASP A 111 5.97 25.03 -13.73
CA ASP A 111 6.36 25.45 -12.37
C ASP A 111 5.45 26.53 -11.77
N SER A 112 4.76 27.30 -12.61
CA SER A 112 3.82 28.34 -12.19
C SER A 112 2.38 27.85 -11.96
N ALA A 113 2.07 26.60 -12.27
CA ALA A 113 0.71 26.07 -12.11
C ALA A 113 0.40 25.86 -10.61
N PRO A 114 -0.80 26.27 -10.14
CA PRO A 114 -1.19 26.06 -8.75
C PRO A 114 -1.30 24.57 -8.47
N HIS A 115 -0.58 24.11 -7.46
CA HIS A 115 -0.57 22.70 -7.06
C HIS A 115 -0.40 22.58 -5.55
N THR A 116 -0.78 21.43 -5.03
CA THR A 116 -0.39 20.99 -3.69
C THR A 116 0.67 19.91 -3.82
N GLU A 117 1.77 20.05 -3.09
CA GLU A 117 2.78 19.01 -3.02
C GLU A 117 2.46 18.03 -1.89
N VAL A 118 2.45 16.74 -2.21
CA VAL A 118 2.32 15.65 -1.24
C VAL A 118 3.47 14.65 -1.43
N LYS A 119 3.75 13.86 -0.39
CA LYS A 119 4.73 12.78 -0.48
C LYS A 119 4.03 11.45 -0.65
N ILE A 120 4.35 10.73 -1.73
CA ILE A 120 3.86 9.37 -2.02
C ILE A 120 5.07 8.44 -1.97
N ASP A 121 5.11 7.53 -0.99
CA ASP A 121 6.30 6.70 -0.69
C ASP A 121 7.60 7.53 -0.59
N GLY A 122 7.50 8.70 0.06
CA GLY A 122 8.60 9.66 0.22
C GLY A 122 8.91 10.52 -1.01
N ALA A 123 8.38 10.19 -2.19
CA ALA A 123 8.60 10.95 -3.41
C ALA A 123 7.69 12.20 -3.50
N PRO A 124 8.25 13.39 -3.81
CA PRO A 124 7.46 14.57 -4.10
C PRO A 124 6.51 14.33 -5.28
N THR A 125 5.25 14.67 -5.08
CA THR A 125 4.19 14.53 -6.07
C THR A 125 3.32 15.78 -6.03
N ARG A 126 3.26 16.50 -7.15
CA ARG A 126 2.43 17.70 -7.31
C ARG A 126 1.05 17.28 -7.79
N ILE A 127 0.03 17.68 -7.05
CA ILE A 127 -1.37 17.40 -7.38
C ILE A 127 -2.10 18.72 -7.60
N GLU A 128 -2.73 18.83 -8.75
CA GLU A 128 -3.69 19.90 -9.06
C GLU A 128 -5.07 19.26 -9.19
N LEU A 129 -6.06 19.88 -8.56
CA LEU A 129 -7.46 19.53 -8.75
C LEU A 129 -8.30 20.79 -8.89
N SER A 130 -9.32 20.71 -9.74
CA SER A 130 -10.33 21.76 -9.90
C SER A 130 -11.70 21.13 -10.10
N LYS A 131 -12.75 21.81 -9.66
CA LYS A 131 -14.13 21.37 -9.91
C LYS A 131 -14.40 21.33 -11.42
N ALA A 132 -15.00 20.25 -11.90
CA ALA A 132 -15.27 20.02 -13.31
C ALA A 132 -16.36 20.94 -13.86
#